data_AF-A0A1M5GM72-F1
#
_entry.id   AF-A0A1M5GM72-F1
#
_cell.length_a   1.000
_cell.length_b   1.000
_cell.length_c   1.000
_cell.angle_alpha   90.00
_cell.angle_beta   90.00
_cell.angle_gamma   90.00
#
_symmetry.space_group_name_H-M   'P 1'
#
loop_
_entity.id
_entity.type
_entity.pdbx_description
1 polymer ?
#
loop_
_entity_poly.entity_id
_entity_poly.type
_entity_poly.pdbx_seq_one_letter_code
_entity_poly.pdbx_strand_id
1 'polypeptide(L)'
;MTHLFSYGTLQTEQVQIETFGRILEGEKDILTGYKLSKVEITDPEVLRKSGQKYHPILAFSGNSEDEVDGMLFEVTEDEIAQADEYEVDDYKRIETVFKSGKTGFIYVGK
;
A
#
# COMPACT_ATOMS: atom_id res chain seq x y z
N MET A 1 7.67 -15.19 -7.39
CA MET A 1 7.75 -14.19 -6.31
C MET A 1 7.56 -12.84 -6.97
N THR A 2 6.77 -11.97 -6.34
CA THR A 2 6.45 -10.63 -6.82
C THR A 2 6.70 -9.62 -5.69
N HIS A 3 6.59 -8.34 -5.99
CA HIS A 3 6.78 -7.29 -5.00
C HIS A 3 5.48 -6.58 -4.66
N LEU A 4 5.32 -6.24 -3.39
CA LEU A 4 4.21 -5.43 -2.89
C LEU A 4 4.77 -4.19 -2.18
N PHE A 5 4.40 -3.01 -2.65
CA PHE A 5 4.83 -1.77 -2.04
C PHE A 5 3.81 -1.29 -1.00
N SER A 6 4.31 -0.99 0.19
CA SER A 6 3.53 -0.41 1.27
C SER A 6 4.12 0.92 1.74
N TYR A 7 3.24 1.88 1.96
CA TYR A 7 3.51 3.21 2.51
C TYR A 7 2.73 3.43 3.83
N GLY A 8 2.15 2.36 4.39
CA GLY A 8 1.18 2.41 5.48
C GLY A 8 1.36 1.32 6.53
N THR A 9 0.26 0.92 7.16
CA THR A 9 0.27 0.05 8.35
C THR A 9 0.81 -1.36 8.08
N LEU A 10 0.79 -1.84 6.84
CA LEU A 10 1.37 -3.13 6.43
C LEU A 10 2.90 -3.21 6.69
N GLN A 11 3.57 -2.08 6.93
CA GLN A 11 4.98 -2.08 7.38
C GLN A 11 5.15 -2.54 8.84
N THR A 12 4.06 -2.64 9.61
CA THR A 12 4.09 -3.06 11.01
C THR A 12 4.14 -4.57 11.13
N GLU A 13 5.10 -5.12 11.87
CA GLU A 13 5.26 -6.57 12.03
C GLU A 13 3.98 -7.28 12.49
N GLN A 14 3.23 -6.68 13.43
CA GLN A 14 1.97 -7.26 13.89
C GLN A 14 0.95 -7.42 12.76
N VAL A 15 0.80 -6.40 11.91
CA VAL A 15 -0.12 -6.46 10.77
C VAL A 15 0.34 -7.52 9.76
N GLN A 16 1.65 -7.67 9.55
CA GLN A 16 2.18 -8.70 8.67
C GLN A 16 1.93 -10.11 9.21
N ILE A 17 2.12 -10.33 10.50
CA ILE A 17 1.85 -11.63 11.13
C ILE A 17 0.34 -11.94 11.06
N GLU A 18 -0.52 -10.97 11.32
CA GLU A 18 -1.98 -11.14 11.26
C GLU A 18 -2.49 -11.38 9.82
N THR A 19 -1.84 -10.76 8.81
CA THR A 19 -2.27 -10.83 7.41
C THR A 19 -1.65 -12.00 6.65
N PHE A 20 -0.34 -12.25 6.82
CA PHE A 20 0.44 -13.22 6.04
C PHE A 20 0.96 -14.41 6.87
N GLY A 21 0.80 -14.38 8.20
CA GLY A 21 1.34 -15.42 9.09
C GLY A 21 2.86 -15.39 9.26
N ARG A 22 3.56 -14.39 8.68
CA ARG A 22 5.01 -14.20 8.79
C ARG A 22 5.40 -12.73 8.62
N ILE A 23 6.64 -12.42 8.97
CA ILE A 23 7.27 -11.13 8.63
C ILE A 23 7.79 -11.21 7.20
N LEU A 24 7.49 -10.19 6.40
CA LEU A 24 7.92 -10.09 5.02
C LEU A 24 9.33 -9.49 4.93
N GLU A 25 10.14 -10.01 4.02
CA GLU A 25 11.41 -9.38 3.65
C GLU A 25 11.12 -8.21 2.70
N GLY A 26 11.79 -7.09 2.90
CA GLY A 26 11.59 -5.93 2.04
C GLY A 26 12.71 -4.91 2.14
N GLU A 27 12.75 -4.02 1.16
CA GLU A 27 13.71 -2.95 1.06
C GLU A 27 13.01 -1.60 0.87
N LYS A 28 13.66 -0.51 1.28
CA LYS A 28 13.12 0.82 1.05
C LYS A 28 13.19 1.15 -0.44
N ASP A 29 12.09 1.66 -0.98
CA ASP A 29 12.01 2.12 -2.36
C ASP A 29 11.09 3.34 -2.47
N ILE A 30 11.07 3.95 -3.65
CA ILE A 30 10.35 5.19 -3.93
C ILE A 30 9.41 4.96 -5.11
N LEU A 31 8.14 5.30 -4.89
CA LEU A 31 7.13 5.36 -5.94
C LEU A 31 7.08 6.79 -6.52
N THR A 32 7.36 6.94 -7.81
CA THR A 32 7.34 8.23 -8.52
C THR A 32 6.03 8.42 -9.29
N GLY A 33 5.60 9.67 -9.50
CA GLY A 33 4.35 9.95 -10.23
C GLY A 33 3.08 9.85 -9.37
N TYR A 34 3.25 9.65 -8.07
CA TYR A 34 2.17 9.55 -7.09
C TYR A 34 2.45 10.45 -5.90
N LYS A 35 1.39 10.85 -5.21
CA LYS A 35 1.46 11.56 -3.94
C LYS A 35 0.51 10.97 -2.93
N LEU A 36 0.88 11.07 -1.66
CA LEU A 36 -0.04 10.78 -0.56
C LEU A 36 -1.03 11.93 -0.42
N SER A 37 -2.29 11.66 -0.76
CA SER A 37 -3.40 12.55 -0.48
C SER A 37 -4.14 12.07 0.78
N LYS A 38 -4.97 12.94 1.35
CA LYS A 38 -5.85 12.62 2.48
C LYS A 38 -7.28 12.60 1.98
N VAL A 39 -7.93 11.44 2.00
CA VAL A 39 -9.36 11.31 1.71
C VAL A 39 -10.12 11.34 3.01
N GLU A 40 -11.16 12.16 3.09
CA GLU A 40 -12.05 12.20 4.25
C GLU A 40 -12.80 10.88 4.34
N ILE A 41 -12.69 10.22 5.48
CA ILE A 41 -13.41 8.98 5.74
C ILE A 41 -14.86 9.36 5.99
N THR A 42 -15.73 8.92 5.11
CA THR A 42 -17.19 9.14 5.24
C THR A 42 -17.90 7.90 5.77
N ASP A 43 -17.25 6.73 5.73
CA ASP A 43 -17.78 5.49 6.30
C ASP A 43 -17.78 5.56 7.85
N PRO A 44 -18.94 5.45 8.52
CA PRO A 44 -19.05 5.51 9.97
C PRO A 44 -18.33 4.38 10.72
N GLU A 45 -18.27 3.17 10.17
CA GLU A 45 -17.56 2.05 10.79
C GLU A 45 -16.04 2.22 10.66
N VAL A 46 -15.55 2.74 9.54
CA VAL A 46 -14.12 3.04 9.35
C VAL A 46 -13.68 4.20 10.25
N LEU A 47 -14.51 5.24 10.39
CA LEU A 47 -14.30 6.32 11.35
C LEU A 47 -14.22 5.78 12.78
N ARG A 48 -15.15 4.87 13.15
CA ARG A 48 -15.21 4.28 14.50
C ARG A 48 -14.01 3.39 14.81
N LYS A 49 -13.53 2.61 13.85
CA LYS A 49 -12.38 1.71 14.02
C LYS A 49 -11.04 2.44 13.99
N SER A 50 -10.86 3.41 13.10
CA SER A 50 -9.58 4.10 12.92
C SER A 50 -9.38 5.28 13.87
N GLY A 51 -10.46 5.93 14.32
CA GLY A 51 -10.40 7.18 15.10
C GLY A 51 -9.76 8.36 14.35
N GLN A 52 -9.44 8.18 13.06
CA GLN A 52 -8.88 9.20 12.20
C GLN A 52 -9.99 9.77 11.32
N LYS A 53 -9.89 11.04 10.92
CA LYS A 53 -10.84 11.68 10.00
C LYS A 53 -10.45 11.49 8.54
N TYR A 54 -9.20 11.13 8.27
CA TYR A 54 -8.65 11.03 6.93
C TYR A 54 -7.86 9.73 6.77
N HIS A 55 -8.03 9.02 5.65
CA HIS A 55 -7.12 7.94 5.24
C HIS A 55 -6.05 8.51 4.29
N PRO A 56 -4.78 8.15 4.47
CA PRO A 56 -3.76 8.38 3.44
C PRO A 56 -4.08 7.48 2.24
N ILE A 57 -4.13 8.07 1.06
CA ILE A 57 -4.38 7.36 -0.19
C ILE A 57 -3.33 7.75 -1.21
N LEU A 58 -2.84 6.77 -1.98
CA LEU A 58 -2.06 7.07 -3.17
C LEU A 58 -2.96 7.67 -4.24
N ALA A 59 -2.66 8.92 -4.61
CA ALA A 59 -3.27 9.60 -5.74
C ALA A 59 -2.23 9.74 -6.86
N PHE A 60 -2.56 9.24 -8.05
CA PHE A 60 -1.72 9.45 -9.22
C PHE A 60 -1.65 10.95 -9.55
N SER A 61 -0.45 11.51 -9.58
CA SER A 61 -0.22 12.92 -9.91
C SER A 61 0.29 13.11 -11.33
N GLY A 62 0.91 12.08 -11.91
CA GLY A 62 1.55 12.15 -13.24
C GLY A 62 2.81 13.00 -13.29
N ASN A 63 3.24 13.59 -12.16
CA ASN A 63 4.47 14.35 -12.05
C ASN A 63 5.59 13.46 -11.49
N SER A 64 6.66 13.26 -12.25
CA SER A 64 7.82 12.46 -11.84
C SER A 64 8.57 13.04 -10.64
N GLU A 65 8.36 14.32 -10.31
CA GLU A 65 8.93 14.95 -9.10
C GLU A 65 8.14 14.62 -7.83
N ASP A 66 6.90 14.13 -7.96
CA ASP A 66 6.14 13.66 -6.80
C ASP A 66 6.59 12.24 -6.46
N GLU A 67 7.07 12.07 -5.23
CA GLU A 67 7.66 10.84 -4.72
C GLU A 67 6.97 10.41 -3.42
N VAL A 68 6.76 9.10 -3.27
CA VAL A 68 6.28 8.48 -2.03
C VAL A 68 7.30 7.45 -1.57
N ASP A 69 7.88 7.68 -0.40
CA ASP A 69 8.74 6.73 0.28
C ASP A 69 7.92 5.58 0.87
N GLY A 70 8.43 4.35 0.73
CA GLY A 70 7.81 3.17 1.33
C GLY A 70 8.75 1.99 1.40
N MET A 71 8.15 0.83 1.60
CA MET A 71 8.83 -0.46 1.66
C MET A 71 8.30 -1.36 0.55
N LEU A 72 9.20 -1.95 -0.22
CA LEU A 72 8.90 -2.94 -1.25
C LEU A 72 9.16 -4.33 -0.67
N PHE A 73 8.09 -5.08 -0.39
CA PHE A 73 8.15 -6.41 0.20
C PHE A 73 8.15 -7.50 -0.86
N GLU A 74 8.91 -8.57 -0.62
CA GLU A 74 8.85 -9.80 -1.41
C GLU A 74 7.71 -10.70 -0.92
N VAL A 75 6.77 -10.96 -1.82
CA VAL A 75 5.56 -11.73 -1.56
C VAL A 75 5.31 -12.81 -2.62
N THR A 76 4.56 -13.83 -2.22
CA THR A 76 4.01 -14.86 -3.09
C THR A 76 2.70 -14.41 -3.71
N GLU A 77 2.21 -15.13 -4.72
CA GLU A 77 0.90 -14.84 -5.33
C GLU A 77 -0.26 -15.03 -4.33
N ASP A 78 -0.15 -16.03 -3.46
CA ASP A 78 -1.15 -16.27 -2.39
C ASP A 78 -1.16 -15.15 -1.35
N GLU A 79 0.01 -14.56 -1.04
CA GLU A 79 0.11 -13.40 -0.15
C GLU A 79 -0.43 -12.13 -0.81
N ILE A 80 -0.33 -12.00 -2.13
CA ILE A 80 -1.00 -10.92 -2.85
C ILE A 80 -2.52 -11.03 -2.71
N ALA A 81 -3.10 -12.24 -2.78
CA ALA A 81 -4.53 -12.43 -2.53
C ALA A 81 -4.92 -12.10 -1.08
N GLN A 82 -4.08 -12.45 -0.09
CA GLN A 82 -4.29 -12.04 1.31
C GLN A 82 -4.23 -10.52 1.47
N ALA A 83 -3.32 -9.86 0.76
CA ALA A 83 -3.25 -8.41 0.74
C ALA A 83 -4.50 -7.77 0.08
N ASP A 84 -5.04 -8.39 -0.98
CA ASP A 84 -6.31 -7.92 -1.58
C ASP A 84 -7.47 -7.99 -0.56
N GLU A 85 -7.54 -9.07 0.23
CA GLU A 85 -8.57 -9.22 1.27
C GLU A 85 -8.39 -8.20 2.40
N TYR A 86 -7.15 -7.87 2.76
CA TYR A 86 -6.83 -6.87 3.78
C TYR A 86 -7.20 -5.44 3.34
N GLU A 87 -6.91 -5.06 2.09
CA GLU A 87 -7.08 -3.69 1.59
C GLU A 87 -8.54 -3.34 1.21
N VAL A 88 -9.49 -4.28 1.35
CA VAL A 88 -10.95 -4.11 1.15
C VAL A 88 -11.37 -3.50 -0.21
N ASP A 89 -12.68 -3.45 -0.48
CA ASP A 89 -13.24 -3.09 -1.79
C ASP A 89 -12.92 -1.66 -2.28
N ASP A 90 -12.42 -0.77 -1.43
CA ASP A 90 -12.16 0.63 -1.76
C ASP A 90 -10.81 0.85 -2.47
N TYR A 91 -9.96 -0.17 -2.51
CA TYR A 91 -8.64 -0.10 -3.13
C TYR A 91 -8.55 -0.94 -4.40
N LYS A 92 -7.70 -0.49 -5.33
CA LYS A 92 -7.39 -1.16 -6.59
C LYS A 92 -5.91 -1.49 -6.63
N ARG A 93 -5.60 -2.77 -6.85
CA ARG A 93 -4.23 -3.21 -7.13
C ARG A 93 -3.83 -2.80 -8.56
N ILE A 94 -2.70 -2.14 -8.69
CA ILE A 94 -2.07 -1.84 -9.98
C ILE A 94 -0.57 -2.16 -9.92
N GLU A 95 0.00 -2.56 -11.05
CA GLU A 95 1.44 -2.80 -11.18
C GLU A 95 2.14 -1.52 -11.67
N THR A 96 3.31 -1.23 -11.12
CA THR A 96 4.11 -0.06 -11.48
C THR A 96 5.61 -0.35 -11.36
N VAL A 97 6.42 0.58 -11.88
CA VAL A 97 7.88 0.57 -11.75
C VAL A 97 8.29 1.59 -10.68
N PHE A 98 9.16 1.18 -9.78
CA PHE A 98 9.71 2.03 -8.72
C PHE A 98 11.02 2.70 -9.15
N LYS A 99 11.49 3.68 -8.38
CA LYS A 99 12.72 4.44 -8.68
C LYS A 99 13.96 3.56 -8.75
N SER A 100 13.99 2.44 -8.02
CA SER A 100 15.04 1.41 -8.12
C SER A 100 15.09 0.68 -9.46
N GLY A 101 14.04 0.80 -10.30
CA GLY A 101 13.84 0.02 -11.52
C GLY A 101 13.12 -1.32 -11.30
N LYS A 102 12.78 -1.67 -10.04
CA LYS A 102 11.99 -2.85 -9.72
C LYS A 102 10.52 -2.66 -10.10
N THR A 103 9.83 -3.77 -10.37
CA THR A 103 8.39 -3.81 -10.68
C THR A 103 7.65 -4.48 -9.53
N GLY A 104 6.47 -3.95 -9.20
CA GLY A 104 5.62 -4.51 -8.16
C GLY A 104 4.26 -3.83 -8.08
N PHE A 105 3.46 -4.31 -7.14
CA PHE A 105 2.08 -3.88 -6.96
C PHE A 105 1.96 -2.76 -5.93
N ILE A 106 1.04 -1.84 -6.19
CA ILE A 106 0.58 -0.80 -5.25
C ILE A 106 -0.94 -0.89 -5.12
N TYR A 107 -1.46 -0.47 -3.97
CA TYR A 107 -2.88 -0.25 -3.74
C TYR A 107 -3.20 1.24 -3.79
N VAL A 108 -4.04 1.62 -4.75
CA VAL A 108 -4.55 2.98 -4.93
C VAL A 108 -6.03 3.04 -4.62
N GLY A 109 -6.52 4.16 -4.12
CA GLY A 109 -7.97 4.36 -3.95
C GLY A 109 -8.72 4.31 -5.26
N LYS A 110 -9.95 3.79 -5.23
CA LYS A 110 -10.91 3.95 -6.32
C LYS A 110 -11.41 5.40 -6.44
#